data_AF-A0A2P8HSC1-F1
#
_entry.id   AF-A0A2P8HSC1-F1
#
_cell.length_a   1.000
_cell.length_b   1.000
_cell.length_c   1.000
_cell.angle_alpha   90.00
_cell.angle_beta   90.00
_cell.angle_gamma   90.00
#
_symmetry.space_group_name_H-M   'P 1'
#
loop_
_entity.id
_entity.type
_entity.pdbx_description
1 polymer ?
#
loop_
_entity_poly.entity_id
_entity_poly.type
_entity_poly.pdbx_seq_one_letter_code
_entity_poly.pdbx_strand_id
1 'polypeptide(L)'
;MSVLYYIHAGARLRRILRQKDVVILHYAKKVGLTPQGLYRYFSQPVIKREKLEVLLEAVPITKAAFYQWDSLDDSPLHQGELLLLYLVQRKIKVGQLASQLHLQVSEMNDWCDCTHFSTQQLDQLYEVLGLTPAYFSDPAQAQKGVNWLEAYLDKCMEAQQYLRKVSSLEKKLNALESKQTGQP
;
A
#
# COMPACT_ATOMS: atom_id res chain seq x y z
N MET A 1 4.19 2.42 21.73
CA MET A 1 4.13 3.52 20.74
C MET A 1 3.42 2.98 19.50
N SER A 2 2.23 3.49 19.21
CA SER A 2 1.50 3.14 17.98
C SER A 2 2.22 3.78 16.80
N VAL A 3 2.45 3.03 15.72
CA VAL A 3 2.93 3.63 14.49
C VAL A 3 1.81 4.55 13.97
N LEU A 4 2.14 5.84 13.79
CA LEU A 4 1.20 6.88 13.38
C LEU A 4 0.63 6.67 11.96
N TYR A 5 1.24 5.75 11.21
CA TYR A 5 0.76 5.23 9.95
C TYR A 5 0.22 3.80 10.10
N TYR A 6 -0.88 3.49 9.40
CA TYR A 6 -1.42 2.15 9.26
C TYR A 6 -0.52 1.30 8.35
N ILE A 7 0.51 0.69 8.94
CA ILE A 7 1.38 -0.26 8.23
C ILE A 7 0.57 -1.46 7.77
N HIS A 8 0.58 -1.71 6.46
CA HIS A 8 0.07 -2.94 5.92
C HIS A 8 1.06 -4.08 6.23
N ALA A 9 0.84 -4.79 7.34
CA ALA A 9 1.78 -5.76 7.89
C ALA A 9 2.19 -6.86 6.88
N GLY A 10 1.23 -7.35 6.08
CA GLY A 10 1.48 -8.36 5.04
C GLY A 10 2.39 -7.89 3.90
N ALA A 11 2.13 -6.72 3.34
CA ALA A 11 2.92 -6.10 2.28
C ALA A 11 4.34 -5.82 2.78
N ARG A 12 4.49 -5.22 3.96
CA ARG A 12 5.80 -4.98 4.56
C ARG A 12 6.58 -6.27 4.76
N LEU A 13 5.97 -7.28 5.36
CA LEU A 13 6.60 -8.59 5.56
C LEU A 13 7.08 -9.17 4.23
N ARG A 14 6.23 -9.17 3.19
CA ARG A 14 6.61 -9.66 1.87
C ARG A 14 7.82 -8.93 1.29
N ARG A 15 7.89 -7.61 1.48
CA ARG A 15 8.98 -6.78 0.98
C ARG A 15 10.28 -7.06 1.70
N ILE A 16 10.25 -7.13 3.02
CA ILE A 16 11.37 -7.54 3.87
C ILE A 16 11.92 -8.91 3.42
N LEU A 17 11.04 -9.89 3.18
CA LEU A 17 11.45 -11.21 2.72
C LEU A 17 12.14 -11.16 1.36
N ARG A 18 11.65 -10.32 0.44
CA ARG A 18 12.28 -10.12 -0.88
C ARG A 18 13.66 -9.48 -0.76
N GLN A 19 13.78 -8.42 0.03
CA GLN A 19 15.06 -7.71 0.20
C GLN A 19 16.13 -8.56 0.88
N LYS A 20 15.72 -9.48 1.76
CA LYS A 20 16.62 -10.45 2.39
C LYS A 20 16.82 -11.73 1.56
N ASP A 21 16.41 -11.73 0.29
CA ASP A 21 16.49 -12.87 -0.63
C ASP A 21 15.94 -14.18 -0.05
N VAL A 22 14.88 -14.08 0.75
CA VAL A 22 14.29 -15.23 1.45
C VAL A 22 13.44 -16.05 0.47
N VAL A 23 13.84 -17.31 0.29
CA VAL A 23 13.07 -18.28 -0.50
C VAL A 23 11.74 -18.58 0.20
N ILE A 24 10.63 -18.12 -0.41
CA ILE A 24 9.27 -18.20 0.13
C ILE A 24 8.87 -19.63 0.53
N LEU A 25 9.26 -20.64 -0.25
CA LEU A 25 8.95 -22.05 0.04
C LEU A 25 9.59 -22.51 1.35
N HIS A 26 10.89 -22.22 1.55
CA HIS A 26 11.62 -22.58 2.76
C HIS A 26 11.12 -21.81 3.97
N TYR A 27 10.83 -20.52 3.79
CA TYR A 27 10.30 -19.68 4.84
C TYR A 27 8.91 -20.15 5.29
N ALA A 28 7.99 -20.45 4.36
CA ALA A 28 6.67 -20.99 4.69
C ALA A 28 6.79 -22.26 5.54
N LYS A 29 7.66 -23.20 5.15
CA LYS A 29 7.95 -24.41 5.94
C LYS A 29 8.48 -24.08 7.33
N LYS A 30 9.43 -23.12 7.44
CA LYS A 30 10.02 -22.68 8.71
C LYS A 30 9.00 -22.10 9.69
N VAL A 31 7.96 -21.42 9.20
CA VAL A 31 6.88 -20.84 10.03
C VAL A 31 5.65 -21.74 10.17
N GLY A 32 5.75 -23.01 9.75
CA GLY A 32 4.67 -23.99 9.83
C GLY A 32 3.47 -23.68 8.94
N LEU A 33 3.70 -23.06 7.77
CA LEU A 33 2.67 -22.69 6.81
C LEU A 33 2.90 -23.36 5.44
N THR A 34 1.81 -23.52 4.69
CA THR A 34 1.92 -23.75 3.24
C THR A 34 2.24 -22.45 2.53
N PRO A 35 2.82 -22.48 1.31
CA PRO A 35 3.03 -21.25 0.52
C PRO A 35 1.73 -20.46 0.32
N GLN A 36 0.62 -21.14 0.02
CA GLN A 36 -0.70 -20.51 -0.10
C GLN A 36 -1.15 -19.85 1.22
N GLY A 37 -0.94 -20.53 2.36
CA GLY A 37 -1.23 -19.98 3.68
C GLY A 37 -0.42 -18.72 3.97
N LEU A 38 0.85 -18.69 3.57
CA LEU A 38 1.70 -17.51 3.69
C LEU A 38 1.24 -16.36 2.78
N TYR A 39 0.88 -16.64 1.53
CA TYR A 39 0.35 -15.60 0.62
C TYR A 39 -0.93 -14.94 1.16
N ARG A 40 -1.76 -15.66 1.93
CA ARG A 40 -2.92 -15.06 2.62
C ARG A 40 -2.50 -14.00 3.63
N TYR A 41 -1.39 -14.18 4.34
CA TYR A 41 -0.87 -13.17 5.26
C TYR A 41 -0.30 -11.96 4.51
N PHE A 42 0.28 -12.12 3.32
CA PHE A 42 0.77 -10.97 2.54
C PHE A 42 -0.33 -10.01 2.09
N SER A 43 -1.57 -10.49 1.98
CA SER A 43 -2.76 -9.69 1.69
C SER A 43 -3.46 -9.14 2.94
N GLN A 44 -2.94 -9.41 4.14
CA GLN A 44 -3.56 -8.93 5.38
C GLN A 44 -2.92 -7.61 5.80
N PRO A 45 -3.70 -6.54 5.93
CA PRO A 45 -3.18 -5.27 6.38
C PRO A 45 -2.84 -5.29 7.87
N VAL A 46 -3.57 -6.10 8.66
CA VAL A 46 -3.26 -6.37 10.07
C VAL A 46 -3.03 -7.87 10.25
N ILE A 47 -1.91 -8.22 10.87
CA ILE A 47 -1.61 -9.58 11.31
C ILE A 47 -1.67 -9.59 12.84
N LYS A 48 -2.31 -10.60 13.44
CA LYS A 48 -2.35 -10.76 14.90
C LYS A 48 -0.94 -10.75 15.47
N ARG A 49 -0.75 -10.09 16.61
CA ARG A 49 0.55 -9.84 17.22
C ARG A 49 1.39 -11.12 17.36
N GLU A 50 0.80 -12.16 17.93
CA GLU A 50 1.47 -13.43 18.23
C GLU A 50 1.92 -14.10 16.93
N LYS A 51 1.08 -14.03 15.89
CA LYS A 51 1.43 -14.58 14.58
C LYS A 51 2.50 -13.77 13.88
N LEU A 52 2.46 -12.44 14.00
CA LEU A 52 3.49 -11.56 13.45
C LEU A 52 4.85 -11.85 14.10
N GLU A 53 4.89 -12.04 15.41
CA GLU A 53 6.13 -12.39 16.14
C GLU A 53 6.75 -13.69 15.58
N VAL A 54 5.96 -14.75 15.42
CA VAL A 54 6.42 -16.02 14.79
C VAL A 54 6.95 -15.82 13.37
N LEU A 55 6.29 -14.97 12.57
CA LEU A 55 6.74 -14.67 11.20
C LEU A 55 8.08 -13.91 11.20
N LEU A 56 8.26 -12.95 12.10
CA LEU A 56 9.48 -12.14 12.18
C LEU A 56 10.67 -12.90 12.76
N GLU A 57 10.47 -13.78 13.74
CA GLU A 57 11.53 -14.62 14.30
C GLU A 57 12.17 -15.55 13.26
N ALA A 58 11.39 -15.99 12.28
CA ALA A 58 11.87 -16.85 11.21
C ALA A 58 12.80 -16.12 10.21
N VAL A 59 12.78 -14.78 10.17
CA VAL A 59 13.70 -13.94 9.38
C VAL A 59 14.30 -12.89 10.30
N PRO A 60 15.32 -13.25 11.09
CA PRO A 60 15.71 -12.67 12.38
C PRO A 60 15.60 -11.13 12.43
N ILE A 61 14.38 -10.63 12.61
CA ILE A 61 14.02 -9.22 12.61
C ILE A 61 13.21 -8.99 13.87
N THR A 62 13.61 -7.98 14.62
CA THR A 62 12.84 -7.58 15.80
C THR A 62 11.57 -6.85 15.38
N LYS A 63 10.55 -6.89 16.21
CA LYS A 63 9.33 -6.13 16.00
C LYS A 63 9.58 -4.63 15.85
N ALA A 64 10.54 -4.09 16.63
CA ALA A 64 10.97 -2.70 16.49
C ALA A 64 11.55 -2.43 15.10
N ALA A 65 12.48 -3.27 14.64
CA ALA A 65 13.07 -3.17 13.31
C ALA A 65 12.04 -3.36 12.19
N PHE A 66 11.00 -4.19 12.38
CA PHE A 66 9.90 -4.30 11.43
C PHE A 66 9.11 -2.99 11.29
N TYR A 67 8.80 -2.33 12.41
CA TYR A 67 8.04 -1.08 12.38
C TYR A 67 8.88 0.12 11.93
N GLN A 68 10.18 0.08 12.16
CA GLN A 68 11.16 1.09 11.75
C GLN A 68 11.96 0.66 10.51
N TRP A 69 11.48 -0.35 9.77
CA TRP A 69 12.18 -0.86 8.60
C TRP A 69 12.42 0.27 7.62
N ASP A 70 13.61 0.31 7.02
CA ASP A 70 14.03 1.31 6.04
C ASP A 70 14.79 0.57 4.94
N SER A 71 14.27 0.60 3.71
CA SER A 71 14.79 -0.23 2.61
C SER A 71 14.82 0.44 1.26
N LEU A 72 14.68 1.76 1.25
CA LEU A 72 14.82 2.55 0.04
C LEU A 72 15.94 3.55 0.19
N ASP A 73 16.75 3.65 -0.86
CA ASP A 73 17.69 4.75 -1.09
C ASP A 73 16.95 5.90 -1.79
N ASP A 74 17.04 7.11 -1.22
CA ASP A 74 16.89 8.47 -1.78
C ASP A 74 15.96 8.69 -3.01
N SER A 75 14.87 7.93 -3.13
CA SER A 75 13.88 8.14 -4.20
C SER A 75 12.86 9.19 -3.76
N PRO A 76 12.62 10.24 -4.56
CA PRO A 76 11.66 11.29 -4.19
C PRO A 76 10.26 10.70 -4.07
N LEU A 77 9.52 11.14 -3.05
CA LEU A 77 8.16 10.66 -2.79
C LEU A 77 7.20 11.17 -3.87
N HIS A 78 6.49 10.25 -4.49
CA HIS A 78 5.48 10.56 -5.49
C HIS A 78 4.24 11.20 -4.85
N GLN A 79 3.97 12.47 -5.14
CA GLN A 79 2.93 13.24 -4.48
C GLN A 79 1.51 12.72 -4.75
N GLY A 80 1.24 12.23 -5.97
CA GLY A 80 -0.03 11.57 -6.30
C GLY A 80 -0.30 10.32 -5.46
N GLU A 81 0.74 9.57 -5.09
CA GLU A 81 0.59 8.35 -4.29
C GLU A 81 0.52 8.69 -2.79
N LEU A 82 1.19 9.75 -2.34
CA LEU A 82 0.97 10.34 -1.01
C LEU A 82 -0.47 10.83 -0.84
N LEU A 83 -1.08 11.34 -1.91
CA LEU A 83 -2.49 11.74 -1.90
C LEU A 83 -3.40 10.51 -1.76
N LEU A 84 -3.18 9.47 -2.58
CA LEU A 84 -3.93 8.20 -2.43
C LEU A 84 -3.80 7.63 -1.01
N LEU A 85 -2.60 7.66 -0.44
CA LEU A 85 -2.36 7.26 0.94
C LEU A 85 -3.21 8.07 1.93
N TYR A 86 -3.25 9.40 1.78
CA TYR A 86 -4.07 10.27 2.60
C TYR A 86 -5.57 9.92 2.50
N LEU A 87 -6.08 9.74 1.27
CA LEU A 87 -7.47 9.42 1.01
C LEU A 87 -7.87 8.11 1.66
N VAL A 88 -7.05 7.07 1.54
CA VAL A 88 -7.28 5.77 2.18
C VAL A 88 -7.34 5.90 3.70
N GLN A 89 -6.40 6.64 4.30
CA GLN A 89 -6.37 6.84 5.76
C GLN A 89 -7.63 7.56 6.26
N ARG A 90 -8.09 8.57 5.51
CA ARG A 90 -9.28 9.35 5.84
C ARG A 90 -10.58 8.71 5.36
N LYS A 91 -10.51 7.55 4.69
CA LYS A 91 -11.64 6.85 4.06
C LYS A 91 -12.39 7.73 3.03
N ILE A 92 -11.66 8.63 2.38
CA ILE A 92 -12.16 9.48 1.30
C ILE A 92 -12.03 8.70 -0.01
N LYS A 93 -13.07 8.70 -0.83
CA LYS A 93 -13.02 8.09 -2.17
C LYS A 93 -12.45 9.08 -3.18
N VAL A 94 -11.70 8.59 -4.17
CA VAL A 94 -11.14 9.42 -5.26
C VAL A 94 -12.23 10.26 -5.94
N GLY A 95 -13.37 9.66 -6.30
CA GLY A 95 -14.49 10.40 -6.90
C GLY A 95 -15.14 11.45 -5.97
N GLN A 96 -15.05 11.27 -4.65
CA GLN A 96 -15.50 12.28 -3.70
C GLN A 96 -14.57 13.49 -3.71
N LEU A 97 -13.25 13.27 -3.70
CA LEU A 97 -12.29 14.37 -3.82
C LEU A 97 -12.42 15.09 -5.17
N ALA A 98 -12.55 14.34 -6.27
CA ALA A 98 -12.77 14.91 -7.60
C ALA A 98 -13.99 15.85 -7.60
N SER A 99 -15.10 15.42 -6.98
CA SER A 99 -16.31 16.23 -6.86
C SER A 99 -16.08 17.51 -6.04
N GLN A 100 -15.29 17.44 -4.95
CA GLN A 100 -14.97 18.60 -4.12
C GLN A 100 -14.05 19.61 -4.83
N LEU A 101 -13.19 19.14 -5.72
CA LEU A 101 -12.29 19.97 -6.52
C LEU A 101 -12.92 20.43 -7.84
N HIS A 102 -14.18 20.04 -8.11
CA HIS A 102 -14.86 20.29 -9.39
C HIS A 102 -14.12 19.71 -10.61
N LEU A 103 -13.46 18.55 -10.42
CA LEU A 103 -12.72 17.82 -11.46
C LEU A 103 -13.49 16.59 -11.92
N GLN A 104 -13.19 16.13 -13.13
CA GLN A 104 -13.59 14.81 -13.58
C GLN A 104 -12.78 13.72 -12.85
N VAL A 105 -13.36 12.53 -12.70
CA VAL A 105 -12.67 11.39 -12.05
C VAL A 105 -11.42 10.97 -12.84
N SER A 106 -11.43 11.10 -14.17
CA SER A 106 -10.25 10.85 -15.01
C SER A 106 -9.11 11.82 -14.69
N GLU A 107 -9.39 13.12 -14.58
CA GLU A 107 -8.39 14.13 -14.23
C GLU A 107 -7.84 13.89 -12.82
N MET A 108 -8.70 13.49 -11.88
CA MET A 108 -8.27 13.11 -10.54
C MET A 108 -7.36 11.87 -10.53
N ASN A 109 -7.61 10.89 -11.41
CA ASN A 109 -6.72 9.75 -11.56
C ASN A 109 -5.36 10.19 -12.14
N ASP A 110 -5.36 11.08 -13.13
CA ASP A 110 -4.12 11.65 -13.69
C ASP A 110 -3.31 12.36 -12.59
N TRP A 111 -3.97 13.07 -11.68
CA TRP A 111 -3.32 13.66 -10.50
C TRP A 111 -2.72 12.60 -9.56
N CYS A 112 -3.42 11.48 -9.35
CA CYS A 112 -2.89 10.39 -8.53
C CYS A 112 -1.64 9.73 -9.17
N ASP A 113 -1.49 9.83 -10.49
CA ASP A 113 -0.34 9.36 -11.25
C ASP A 113 0.76 10.42 -11.43
N CYS A 114 0.58 11.64 -10.90
CA CYS A 114 1.58 12.71 -10.96
C CYS A 114 2.65 12.58 -9.88
N THR A 115 3.91 12.54 -10.28
CA THR A 115 5.05 12.48 -9.34
C THR A 115 5.17 13.74 -8.50
N HIS A 116 4.87 14.89 -9.08
CA HIS A 116 4.81 16.18 -8.40
C HIS A 116 3.58 16.94 -8.86
N PHE A 117 2.93 17.62 -7.93
CA PHE A 117 1.84 18.54 -8.18
C PHE A 117 2.37 19.93 -8.53
N SER A 118 1.65 20.64 -9.38
CA SER A 118 1.85 22.07 -9.58
C SER A 118 1.44 22.85 -8.33
N THR A 119 1.94 24.08 -8.19
CA THR A 119 1.57 24.96 -7.07
C THR A 119 0.05 25.14 -6.97
N GLN A 120 -0.63 25.30 -8.12
CA GLN A 120 -2.09 25.43 -8.15
C GLN A 120 -2.80 24.18 -7.63
N GLN A 121 -2.33 22.99 -8.01
CA GLN A 121 -2.89 21.72 -7.52
C GLN A 121 -2.67 21.58 -6.01
N LEU A 122 -1.47 21.93 -5.53
CA LEU A 122 -1.13 21.91 -4.11
C LEU A 122 -2.02 22.85 -3.30
N ASP A 123 -2.21 24.09 -3.74
CA ASP A 123 -3.06 25.07 -3.05
C ASP A 123 -4.50 24.56 -2.91
N GLN A 124 -5.06 24.01 -3.99
CA GLN A 124 -6.40 23.42 -3.98
C GLN A 124 -6.49 22.22 -3.02
N LEU A 125 -5.48 21.34 -3.03
CA LEU A 125 -5.44 20.19 -2.12
C LEU A 125 -5.30 20.63 -0.66
N TYR A 126 -4.48 21.63 -0.36
CA TYR A 126 -4.32 22.16 0.99
C TYR A 126 -5.61 22.77 1.52
N GLU A 127 -6.31 23.54 0.69
CA GLU A 127 -7.58 24.15 1.03
C GLU A 127 -8.67 23.09 1.28
N VAL A 128 -8.89 22.18 0.32
CA VAL A 128 -9.98 21.19 0.40
C VAL A 128 -9.73 20.13 1.47
N LEU A 129 -8.49 19.67 1.63
CA LEU A 129 -8.15 18.59 2.56
C LEU A 129 -7.72 19.07 3.94
N GLY A 130 -7.56 20.39 4.13
CA GLY A 130 -7.04 20.99 5.37
C GLY A 130 -5.62 20.52 5.69
N LEU A 131 -4.79 20.35 4.65
CA LEU A 131 -3.43 19.84 4.76
C LEU A 131 -2.43 20.98 4.94
N THR A 132 -1.37 20.75 5.72
CA THR A 132 -0.26 21.70 5.82
C THR A 132 0.60 21.66 4.55
N PRO A 133 1.21 22.79 4.12
CA PRO A 133 2.09 22.84 2.95
C PRO A 133 3.26 21.83 2.96
N ALA A 134 3.68 21.41 4.15
CA ALA A 134 4.73 20.41 4.31
C ALA A 134 4.32 18.99 3.90
N TYR A 135 3.03 18.65 3.80
CA TYR A 135 2.60 17.25 3.65
C TYR A 135 3.12 16.57 2.38
N PHE A 136 3.08 17.25 1.24
CA PHE A 136 3.55 16.70 -0.04
C PHE A 136 5.02 16.99 -0.34
N SER A 137 5.61 18.00 0.32
CA SER A 137 6.96 18.48 0.06
C SER A 137 7.99 17.90 1.03
N ASP A 138 7.63 17.81 2.31
CA ASP A 138 8.43 17.22 3.39
C ASP A 138 7.52 16.50 4.40
N PRO A 139 6.96 15.34 4.02
CA PRO A 139 6.07 14.59 4.90
C PRO A 139 6.74 14.16 6.21
N ALA A 140 8.07 13.97 6.20
CA ALA A 140 8.85 13.66 7.40
C ALA A 140 8.77 14.80 8.44
N GLN A 141 8.78 16.06 7.99
CA GLN A 141 8.48 17.18 8.86
C GLN A 141 7.00 17.34 9.21
N ALA A 142 6.10 17.07 8.26
CA ALA A 142 4.67 17.16 8.52
C ALA A 142 4.22 16.16 9.61
N GLN A 143 4.81 14.98 9.67
CA GLN A 143 4.51 13.97 10.70
C GLN A 143 5.75 13.20 11.13
N LYS A 144 6.39 13.70 12.20
CA LYS A 144 7.59 13.09 12.79
C LYS A 144 7.32 11.67 13.27
N GLY A 145 8.29 10.78 13.05
CA GLY A 145 8.25 9.38 13.50
C GLY A 145 7.51 8.42 12.56
N VAL A 146 7.03 8.89 11.41
CA VAL A 146 6.53 8.03 10.33
C VAL A 146 7.63 7.85 9.29
N ASN A 147 7.98 6.60 8.97
CA ASN A 147 8.75 6.31 7.77
C ASN A 147 7.79 6.34 6.57
N TRP A 148 7.67 7.52 5.95
CA TRP A 148 6.72 7.79 4.87
C TRP A 148 7.05 7.05 3.58
N LEU A 149 8.33 6.85 3.29
CA LEU A 149 8.82 6.13 2.12
C LEU A 149 8.43 4.65 2.17
N GLU A 150 8.50 4.07 3.35
CA GLU A 150 8.11 2.69 3.59
C GLU A 150 6.59 2.54 3.68
N ALA A 151 5.93 3.54 4.28
CA ALA A 151 4.48 3.61 4.31
C ALA A 151 3.89 3.63 2.89
N TYR A 152 4.51 4.42 2.03
CA TYR A 152 4.25 4.54 0.60
C TYR A 152 4.39 3.18 -0.10
N LEU A 153 5.55 2.52 0.01
CA LEU A 153 5.75 1.21 -0.65
C LEU A 153 4.78 0.13 -0.19
N ASP A 154 4.43 0.13 1.10
CA ASP A 154 3.44 -0.80 1.63
C ASP A 154 2.07 -0.60 0.95
N LYS A 155 1.69 0.65 0.64
CA LYS A 155 0.47 0.97 -0.12
C LYS A 155 0.55 0.59 -1.59
N CYS A 156 1.65 0.88 -2.27
CA CYS A 156 1.77 0.51 -3.68
C CYS A 156 1.70 -1.01 -3.84
N MET A 157 2.33 -1.76 -2.93
CA MET A 157 2.22 -3.22 -2.90
C MET A 157 0.81 -3.72 -2.58
N GLU A 158 0.08 -3.07 -1.69
CA GLU A 158 -1.34 -3.35 -1.42
C GLU A 158 -2.21 -3.11 -2.67
N ALA A 159 -2.09 -1.94 -3.29
CA ALA A 159 -2.83 -1.57 -4.50
C ALA A 159 -2.56 -2.54 -5.66
N GLN A 160 -1.29 -2.88 -5.89
CA GLN A 160 -0.91 -3.89 -6.90
C GLN A 160 -1.51 -5.28 -6.60
N GLN A 161 -1.63 -5.67 -5.34
CA GLN A 161 -2.29 -6.93 -4.97
C GLN A 161 -3.78 -6.91 -5.31
N TYR A 162 -4.46 -5.78 -5.08
CA TYR A 162 -5.87 -5.62 -5.47
C TYR A 162 -6.06 -5.66 -6.98
N LEU A 163 -5.25 -4.93 -7.75
CA LEU A 163 -5.31 -4.95 -9.23
C LEU A 163 -5.16 -6.37 -9.79
N ARG A 164 -4.20 -7.15 -9.27
CA ARG A 164 -4.01 -8.55 -9.71
C ARG A 164 -5.20 -9.44 -9.35
N LYS A 165 -5.82 -9.22 -8.19
CA LYS A 165 -6.99 -9.98 -7.76
C LYS A 165 -8.19 -9.67 -8.65
N VAL A 166 -8.42 -8.40 -8.99
CA VAL A 166 -9.46 -7.96 -9.94
C VAL A 166 -9.25 -8.63 -11.30
N SER A 167 -8.05 -8.51 -11.89
CA SER A 167 -7.74 -9.15 -13.18
C SER A 167 -7.93 -10.67 -13.17
N SER A 168 -7.58 -11.34 -12.06
CA SER A 168 -7.83 -12.78 -11.92
C SER A 168 -9.31 -13.12 -11.83
N LEU A 169 -10.14 -12.26 -11.22
CA LEU A 169 -11.58 -12.46 -11.11
C LEU A 169 -12.26 -12.19 -12.45
N GLU A 170 -11.88 -11.13 -13.16
CA GLU A 170 -12.35 -10.83 -14.52
C GLU A 170 -12.09 -11.99 -15.48
N LYS A 171 -10.86 -12.54 -15.47
CA LYS A 171 -10.53 -13.73 -16.27
C LYS A 171 -11.42 -14.94 -15.94
N LYS A 172 -11.75 -15.14 -14.66
CA LYS A 172 -12.64 -16.22 -14.23
C LYS A 172 -14.08 -15.97 -14.64
N LEU A 173 -14.55 -14.73 -14.54
CA LEU A 173 -15.88 -14.31 -14.98
C LEU A 173 -16.04 -14.57 -16.48
N ASN A 174 -15.11 -14.08 -17.30
CA ASN A 174 -15.12 -14.28 -18.75
C ASN A 174 -15.08 -15.78 -19.12
N ALA A 175 -14.32 -16.59 -18.38
CA ALA A 175 -14.25 -18.04 -18.60
C ALA A 175 -15.53 -18.80 -18.17
N LEU A 176 -16.32 -18.22 -17.26
CA LEU A 176 -17.63 -18.76 -16.88
C LEU A 176 -18.70 -18.36 -17.90
N GLU A 177 -18.67 -17.10 -18.36
CA GLU A 177 -19.58 -16.59 -19.39
C GLU A 177 -19.38 -17.30 -20.74
N SER A 178 -18.13 -17.60 -21.12
CA SER A 178 -17.81 -18.37 -22.33
C SER A 178 -18.26 -19.83 -22.26
N LYS A 179 -18.43 -20.38 -21.05
CA LYS A 179 -18.95 -21.74 -20.83
C LYS A 179 -20.47 -21.80 -20.81
N GLN A 180 -21.14 -20.69 -20.50
CA GLN A 180 -22.61 -20.59 -20.50
C GLN A 180 -23.18 -20.27 -21.88
N THR A 181 -22.41 -19.61 -22.74
CA THR A 181 -22.80 -19.28 -24.12
C THR A 181 -22.49 -20.38 -25.14
N GLY A 182 -21.73 -21.41 -24.75
CA GLY A 182 -21.58 -22.65 -25.52
C GLY A 182 -22.63 -23.69 -25.12
N GLN A 183 -23.86 -23.56 -25.65
CA GLN A 183 -24.77 -24.71 -25.78
C GLN A 183 -24.35 -25.54 -27.01
N PRO A 184 -24.56 -26.88 -26.98
CA PRO A 184 -23.99 -27.85 -27.92
C PRO A 184 -24.38 -27.62 -29.39
#